data_AF-A0A1M7QVW7-F1
#
_entry.id   AF-A0A1M7QVW7-F1
#
_cell.length_a   1.000
_cell.length_b   1.000
_cell.length_c   1.000
_cell.angle_alpha   90.00
_cell.angle_beta   90.00
_cell.angle_gamma   90.00
#
_symmetry.space_group_name_H-M   'P 1'
#
loop_
_entity.id
_entity.type
_entity.pdbx_description
1 polymer ?
#
loop_
_entity_poly.entity_id
_entity_poly.type
_entity_poly.pdbx_seq_one_letter_code
_entity_poly.pdbx_strand_id
1 'polypeptide(L)' 'MLGANNYPNFACSENIQLVTVIPTFFDGFKHKPETTYGNINVDICAFMIPNFQRKNFCDAILESPWNE' A
#
# COMPACT_ATOMS: atom_id res chain seq x y z
N MET A 1 5.16 -18.74 10.09
CA MET A 1 6.13 -17.83 9.46
C MET A 1 5.82 -17.82 7.96
N LEU A 2 5.05 -16.83 7.49
CA LEU A 2 4.64 -16.76 6.10
C LEU A 2 5.91 -16.48 5.26
N GLY A 3 6.30 -17.47 4.47
CA GLY A 3 7.56 -17.49 3.74
C GLY A 3 7.59 -16.46 2.62
N ALA A 4 8.79 -15.93 2.36
CA ALA A 4 9.15 -14.94 1.35
C ALA A 4 8.82 -15.32 -0.12
N ASN A 5 8.08 -16.41 -0.36
CA ASN A 5 7.84 -17.01 -1.67
C ASN A 5 6.56 -16.52 -2.37
N ASN A 6 5.78 -15.61 -1.78
CA ASN A 6 4.56 -15.06 -2.40
C ASN A 6 4.76 -13.71 -3.09
N TYR A 7 5.99 -13.20 -3.13
CA TYR A 7 6.28 -11.86 -3.66
C TYR A 7 7.07 -12.00 -4.98
N PRO A 8 6.43 -11.81 -6.15
CA PRO A 8 6.91 -12.38 -7.41
C PRO A 8 8.10 -11.67 -8.10
N ASN A 9 8.83 -10.74 -7.46
CA ASN A 9 9.92 -10.02 -8.16
C ASN A 9 11.05 -9.46 -7.28
N PHE A 10 11.24 -10.03 -6.10
CA PHE A 10 12.08 -9.40 -5.07
C PHE A 10 13.53 -9.92 -5.00
N ALA A 11 13.85 -10.99 -5.74
CA ALA A 11 15.13 -11.68 -5.64
C ALA A 11 16.32 -10.98 -6.34
N CYS A 12 16.11 -9.89 -7.08
CA CYS A 12 17.14 -9.27 -7.93
C CYS A 12 17.70 -7.91 -7.44
N SER A 13 17.44 -7.50 -6.19
CA SER A 13 17.95 -6.24 -5.63
C SER A 13 19.12 -6.50 -4.68
N GLU A 14 20.26 -5.81 -4.89
CA GLU A 14 21.45 -5.85 -4.01
C GLU A 14 21.17 -5.34 -2.58
N ASN A 15 19.96 -4.83 -2.31
CA ASN A 15 19.53 -4.31 -1.01
C ASN A 15 18.46 -5.21 -0.37
N ILE A 16 18.88 -6.37 0.13
CA ILE A 16 18.02 -7.39 0.79
C ILE A 16 17.18 -6.82 1.94
N GLN A 17 17.63 -5.76 2.62
CA GLN A 17 16.90 -5.14 3.73
C GLN A 17 15.61 -4.43 3.29
N LEU A 18 15.61 -3.70 2.17
CA LEU A 18 14.41 -3.02 1.66
C LEU A 18 13.38 -4.01 1.11
N VAL A 19 13.88 -5.14 0.60
CA VAL A 19 13.09 -6.20 -0.01
C VAL A 19 12.15 -6.88 0.98
N THR A 20 12.54 -7.03 2.24
CA THR A 20 11.73 -7.72 3.25
C THR A 20 10.85 -6.78 4.07
N VAL A 21 11.25 -5.50 4.16
CA VAL A 21 10.56 -4.49 4.96
C VAL A 21 9.17 -4.18 4.39
N ILE A 22 9.09 -3.82 3.10
CA ILE A 22 7.82 -3.42 2.48
C ILE A 22 6.75 -4.53 2.58
N PRO A 23 7.05 -5.80 2.25
CA PRO A 23 6.07 -6.87 2.40
C PRO A 23 5.70 -7.19 3.85
N THR A 24 6.65 -7.05 4.79
CA THR A 24 6.37 -7.24 6.23
C THR A 24 5.39 -6.19 6.75
N PHE A 25 5.58 -4.93 6.39
CA PHE A 25 4.63 -3.87 6.74
C PHE A 25 3.28 -4.12 6.08
N PHE A 26 3.28 -4.46 4.78
CA PHE A 26 2.05 -4.78 4.06
C PHE A 26 1.26 -5.91 4.73
N ASP A 27 1.91 -6.99 5.16
CA ASP A 27 1.26 -8.10 5.86
C ASP A 27 0.54 -7.67 7.14
N GLY A 28 1.01 -6.61 7.82
CA GLY A 28 0.41 -6.08 9.03
C GLY A 28 -0.96 -5.42 8.81
N PHE A 29 -1.23 -4.85 7.62
CA PHE A 29 -2.46 -4.09 7.35
C PHE A 29 -3.18 -4.49 6.06
N LYS A 30 -2.69 -5.48 5.30
CA LYS A 30 -3.30 -5.93 4.02
C LYS A 30 -4.77 -6.33 4.10
N HIS A 31 -5.29 -6.60 5.30
CA HIS A 31 -6.68 -6.94 5.55
C HIS A 31 -7.62 -5.72 5.60
N LYS A 32 -7.07 -4.51 5.63
CA LYS A 32 -7.78 -3.22 5.64
C LYS A 32 -7.02 -2.15 4.83
N PRO A 33 -6.75 -2.37 3.53
CA PRO A 33 -6.01 -1.40 2.71
C PRO A 33 -6.72 -0.03 2.64
N GLU A 34 -8.04 0.02 2.80
CA GLU A 34 -8.84 1.24 2.80
C GLU A 34 -8.53 2.18 3.98
N THR A 35 -7.97 1.69 5.08
CA THR A 35 -7.58 2.52 6.24
C THR A 35 -6.20 3.17 6.06
N THR A 36 -5.52 2.91 4.95
CA THR A 36 -4.21 3.52 4.63
C THR A 36 -4.33 4.93 4.03
N TYR A 37 -5.56 5.39 3.82
CA TYR A 37 -5.83 6.71 3.26
C TYR A 37 -5.15 7.83 4.06
N GLY A 38 -4.42 8.69 3.35
CA GLY A 38 -3.76 9.86 3.93
C GLY A 38 -2.50 9.58 4.75
N ASN A 39 -1.95 8.35 4.72
CA ASN A 39 -0.69 8.03 5.41
C ASN A 39 0.29 7.25 4.51
N ILE A 40 1.52 7.07 5.00
CA ILE A 40 2.63 6.43 4.25
C ILE A 40 2.32 4.99 3.80
N ASN A 41 1.39 4.29 4.46
CA ASN A 41 1.01 2.93 4.06
C ASN A 41 0.30 2.90 2.70
N VAL A 42 -0.21 4.04 2.21
CA VAL A 42 -0.77 4.16 0.86
C VAL A 42 0.27 3.86 -0.22
N ASP A 43 1.54 4.19 0.03
CA ASP A 43 2.64 3.93 -0.90
C ASP A 43 3.03 2.47 -0.91
N ILE A 44 2.96 1.82 0.25
CA ILE A 44 3.13 0.37 0.37
C ILE A 44 2.01 -0.35 -0.40
N CYS A 45 0.75 0.08 -0.25
CA CYS A 45 -0.37 -0.45 -1.04
C CYS A 45 -0.16 -0.24 -2.54
N ALA A 46 0.24 0.97 -2.96
CA ALA A 46 0.46 1.30 -4.37
C ALA A 46 1.56 0.45 -5.01
N PHE A 47 2.57 0.06 -4.23
CA PHE A 47 3.64 -0.81 -4.68
C PHE A 47 3.25 -2.29 -4.68
N MET A 48 2.49 -2.75 -3.67
CA MET A 48 2.19 -4.17 -3.46
C MET A 48 0.92 -4.67 -4.17
N ILE A 49 -0.04 -3.79 -4.43
CA ILE A 49 -1.35 -4.16 -5.01
C ILE A 49 -1.40 -3.68 -6.48
N PRO A 50 -1.44 -4.59 -7.47
CA PRO A 50 -1.62 -4.22 -8.87
C PRO A 50 -2.91 -3.41 -9.06
N ASN A 51 -2.85 -2.35 -9.85
CA ASN A 51 -3.97 -1.45 -10.14
C ASN A 51 -4.54 -0.71 -8.91
N PHE A 52 -3.81 -0.63 -7.79
CA PHE A 52 -4.24 0.13 -6.62
C PHE A 52 -4.47 1.60 -6.97
N GLN A 53 -5.72 2.04 -6.80
CA GLN A 53 -6.11 3.43 -7.00
C GLN A 53 -5.93 4.18 -5.68
N ARG A 54 -4.96 5.10 -5.64
CA ARG A 54 -4.85 6.02 -4.53
C ARG A 54 -6.10 6.90 -4.51
N LYS A 55 -6.79 6.94 -3.37
CA LYS A 55 -7.86 7.92 -3.17
C LYS A 55 -7.23 9.32 -3.05
N ASN A 56 -7.84 10.31 -3.68
CA ASN A 56 -7.46 11.71 -3.58
C ASN A 56 -8.37 12.41 -2.55
N PHE A 57 -7.78 13.25 -1.70
CA PHE A 57 -8.50 14.01 -0.69
C PHE A 57 -9.25 15.20 -1.25
N CYS A 58 -8.69 15.88 -2.24
CA CYS A 58 -9.37 16.98 -2.90
C CYS A 58 -10.63 16.50 -3.63
N ASP A 59 -10.57 15.35 -4.31
CA ASP A 59 -11.72 14.78 -5.03
C ASP A 59 -12.86 14.44 -4.05
N ALA A 60 -12.52 13.89 -2.87
CA ALA A 60 -13.52 13.61 -1.83
C ALA A 60 -14.19 14.88 -1.27
N ILE A 61 -13.48 16.02 -1.24
CA ILE A 61 -14.07 17.31 -0.87
C ILE A 61 -14.97 17.84 -1.99
N LEU A 62 -14.51 17.80 -3.24
CA LEU A 62 -15.25 18.32 -4.39
C LEU A 62 -16.53 17.54 -4.70
N GLU A 63 -16.53 16.22 -4.44
CA GLU A 63 -17.70 15.35 -4.60
C GLU A 63 -18.60 15.32 -3.35
N SER A 64 -18.19 15.99 -2.27
CA SER A 64 -18.95 16.03 -1.03
C SER A 64 -20.28 16.75 -1.24
N PRO A 65 -21.43 16.18 -0.83
CA PRO A 65 -22.74 16.83 -0.94
C PRO A 65 -22.94 17.97 0.08
N TRP A 66 -21.87 18.37 0.77
CA TRP A 66 -21.89 19.49 1.70
C TRP A 66 -22.03 20.79 0.90
N ASN A 67 -23.26 21.31 0.86
CA ASN A 67 -23.48 22.74 0.66
C ASN A 67 -23.17 23.46 1.97
N GLU A 68 -22.51 24.61 1.88
CA GLU A 68 -22.38 25.57 2.98
C GLU A 68 -23.73 25.99 3.57
#